data_AF-A0A3D2LC66-F1
#
_entry.id   AF-A0A3D2LC66-F1
#
_cell.length_a   1.000
_cell.length_b   1.000
_cell.length_c   1.000
_cell.angle_alpha   90.00
_cell.angle_beta   90.00
_cell.angle_gamma   90.00
#
_symmetry.space_group_name_H-M   'P 1'
#
loop_
_entity.id
_entity.type
_entity.pdbx_description
1 polymer ?
#
loop_
_entity_poly.entity_id
_entity_poly.type
_entity_poly.pdbx_seq_one_letter_code
_entity_poly.pdbx_strand_id
1 'polypeptide(L)'
;FAAFAADWETRRWFTSYEAKATDYAGNKSVRHSGRVGVAPYIGDYGDLHTWLMLQVDNHPESNEPVTTTPLVRFFKGVQMVELGYTLETEELLANWIVRF
;
A
#
# COMPACT_ATOMS: atom_id res chain seq x y z
N PHE A 1 -18.53 11.26 -3.00
CA PHE A 1 -17.28 10.52 -2.74
C PHE A 1 -16.16 11.20 -3.51
N ALA A 2 -15.09 11.57 -2.84
CA ALA A 2 -13.91 12.19 -3.44
C ALA A 2 -12.66 11.45 -2.94
N ALA A 3 -11.70 11.22 -3.83
CA ALA A 3 -10.41 10.63 -3.49
C ALA A 3 -9.30 11.49 -4.08
N PHE A 4 -8.27 11.73 -3.29
CA PHE A 4 -7.02 12.34 -3.70
C PHE A 4 -5.94 11.28 -3.57
N ALA A 5 -5.17 11.07 -4.63
CA ALA A 5 -4.04 10.16 -4.61
C ALA A 5 -2.84 10.86 -5.25
N ALA A 6 -1.69 10.73 -4.63
CA ALA A 6 -0.42 11.20 -5.13
C ALA A 6 0.63 10.11 -4.91
N ASP A 7 1.27 9.67 -5.97
CA ASP A 7 2.40 8.74 -5.93
C ASP A 7 3.65 9.38 -6.53
N TRP A 8 4.78 9.03 -5.95
CA TRP A 8 6.10 9.37 -6.44
C TRP A 8 6.96 8.11 -6.38
N GLU A 9 7.39 7.67 -7.56
CA GLU A 9 8.29 6.54 -7.74
C GLU A 9 9.62 6.99 -8.34
N THR A 10 10.70 6.44 -7.80
CA THR A 10 12.06 6.46 -8.35
C THR A 10 12.52 5.00 -8.48
N ARG A 11 13.63 4.73 -9.18
CA ARG A 11 14.20 3.38 -9.33
C ARG A 11 14.45 2.62 -8.01
N ARG A 12 14.52 3.32 -6.87
CA ARG A 12 14.80 2.74 -5.56
C ARG A 12 13.77 3.08 -4.49
N TRP A 13 13.02 4.15 -4.66
CA TRP A 13 12.14 4.68 -3.63
C TRP A 13 10.75 4.81 -4.20
N PHE A 14 9.76 4.40 -3.43
CA PHE A 14 8.36 4.54 -3.75
C PHE A 14 7.70 5.26 -2.58
N THR A 15 6.88 6.26 -2.84
CA THR A 15 6.06 6.88 -1.83
C THR A 15 4.71 7.19 -2.45
N SER A 16 3.64 6.87 -1.75
CA SER A 16 2.29 7.21 -2.17
C SER A 16 1.48 7.68 -0.98
N TYR A 17 0.60 8.62 -1.22
CA TYR A 17 -0.34 9.14 -0.26
C TYR A 17 -1.72 9.19 -0.90
N GLU A 18 -2.69 8.60 -0.23
CA GLU A 18 -4.10 8.61 -0.62
C GLU A 18 -4.94 9.20 0.51
N ALA A 19 -5.89 10.05 0.17
CA ALA A 19 -6.91 10.56 1.07
C ALA A 19 -8.28 10.38 0.41
N LYS A 20 -9.13 9.56 1.02
CA LYS A 20 -10.47 9.26 0.51
C LYS A 20 -11.54 9.78 1.45
N ALA A 21 -12.32 10.73 0.96
CA ALA A 21 -13.50 11.25 1.64
C ALA A 21 -14.77 10.56 1.10
N THR A 22 -15.37 9.74 1.95
CA THR A 22 -16.67 9.12 1.68
C THR A 22 -17.72 9.79 2.55
N ASP A 23 -18.77 10.31 1.92
CA ASP A 23 -19.95 10.81 2.62
C ASP A 23 -21.02 9.72 2.49
N TYR A 24 -21.33 9.05 3.60
CA TYR A 24 -22.37 8.04 3.64
C TYR A 24 -23.29 8.30 4.84
N ALA A 25 -24.56 8.59 4.54
CA ALA A 25 -25.64 8.73 5.52
C ALA A 25 -25.34 9.69 6.71
N GLY A 26 -24.66 10.82 6.45
CA GLY A 26 -24.39 11.84 7.47
C GLY A 26 -23.15 11.63 8.34
N ASN A 27 -22.45 10.49 8.19
CA ASN A 27 -21.11 10.32 8.76
C ASN A 27 -20.06 10.67 7.70
N LYS A 28 -19.24 11.67 8.02
CA LYS A 28 -18.09 12.06 7.21
C LYS A 28 -16.91 11.17 7.56
N SER A 29 -16.65 10.23 6.67
CA SER A 29 -15.56 9.26 6.78
C SER A 29 -14.40 9.72 5.92
N VAL A 30 -13.31 10.18 6.55
CA VAL A 30 -12.07 10.52 5.84
C VAL A 30 -11.03 9.47 6.19
N ARG A 31 -10.57 8.74 5.18
CA ARG A 31 -9.51 7.75 5.31
C ARG A 31 -8.24 8.31 4.70
N HIS A 32 -7.12 8.14 5.37
CA HIS A 32 -5.81 8.51 4.87
C HIS A 32 -4.96 7.25 4.79
N SER A 33 -4.23 7.07 3.69
CA SER A 33 -3.31 5.95 3.51
C SER A 33 -1.99 6.50 3.02
N GLY A 34 -0.93 6.28 3.78
CA GLY A 34 0.44 6.56 3.38
C GLY A 34 1.16 5.24 3.12
N ARG A 35 1.89 5.13 2.02
CA ARG A 35 2.73 3.97 1.74
C ARG A 35 4.08 4.44 1.29
N VAL A 36 5.13 3.86 1.87
CA VAL A 36 6.51 4.08 1.46
C VAL A 36 7.14 2.75 1.12
N GLY A 37 8.06 2.76 0.17
CA GLY A 37 8.70 1.57 -0.36
C GLY A 37 10.15 1.83 -0.72
N VAL A 38 10.97 0.81 -0.54
CA VAL A 38 12.36 0.81 -0.96
C VAL A 38 12.68 -0.50 -1.67
N ALA A 39 13.34 -0.39 -2.82
CA ALA A 39 13.93 -1.52 -3.51
C ALA A 39 15.32 -1.79 -2.90
N PRO A 40 15.59 -2.99 -2.36
CA PRO A 40 16.89 -3.32 -1.80
C PRO A 40 17.99 -3.38 -2.87
N TYR A 41 17.62 -3.69 -4.11
CA TYR A 41 18.49 -3.70 -5.29
C TYR A 41 17.77 -3.08 -6.50
N ILE A 42 18.54 -2.65 -7.50
CA ILE A 42 18.03 -2.17 -8.79
C ILE A 42 18.39 -3.23 -9.81
N GLY A 43 17.39 -3.96 -10.31
CA GLY A 43 17.55 -4.98 -11.36
C GLY A 43 17.40 -4.39 -12.76
N ASP A 44 17.84 -5.13 -13.77
CA ASP A 44 17.65 -4.76 -15.17
C ASP A 44 16.21 -5.11 -15.63
N TYR A 45 15.86 -4.65 -16.83
CA TYR A 45 14.54 -4.89 -17.38
C TYR A 45 14.28 -6.40 -17.57
N GLY A 46 13.25 -6.92 -16.89
CA GLY A 46 12.91 -8.35 -16.90
C GLY A 46 13.30 -9.11 -15.63
N ASP A 47 14.10 -8.51 -14.75
CA ASP A 47 14.44 -9.11 -13.46
C ASP A 47 13.26 -9.10 -12.48
N LEU A 48 13.34 -9.99 -11.50
CA LEU A 48 12.47 -9.96 -10.33
C LEU A 48 12.71 -8.64 -9.59
N HIS A 49 11.69 -7.78 -9.51
CA HIS A 49 11.73 -6.56 -8.72
C HIS A 49 11.15 -6.84 -7.34
N THR A 50 11.95 -6.61 -6.30
CA THR A 50 11.52 -6.76 -4.90
C THR A 50 11.40 -5.39 -4.27
N TRP A 51 10.31 -5.16 -3.56
CA TRP A 51 10.03 -3.92 -2.85
C TRP A 51 9.70 -4.24 -1.41
N LEU A 52 10.45 -3.62 -0.49
CA LEU A 52 10.10 -3.59 0.92
C LEU A 52 9.25 -2.35 1.13
N MET A 53 8.02 -2.53 1.57
CA MET A 53 7.05 -1.47 1.75
C MET A 53 6.55 -1.42 3.19
N LEU A 54 6.16 -0.22 3.58
CA LEU A 54 5.47 0.06 4.83
C LEU A 54 4.24 0.90 4.48
N GLN A 55 3.07 0.39 4.84
CA GLN A 55 1.82 1.08 4.69
C GLN A 55 1.31 1.51 6.06
N VAL A 56 0.78 2.73 6.13
CA VAL A 56 0.16 3.31 7.31
C VAL A 56 -1.21 3.82 6.89
N ASP A 57 -2.25 3.19 7.39
CA ASP A 57 -3.63 3.63 7.15
C ASP A 57 -4.15 4.32 8.41
N ASN A 58 -4.87 5.41 8.23
CA ASN A 58 -5.59 6.11 9.27
C ASN A 58 -7.09 6.06 8.95
N HIS A 59 -7.83 5.41 9.83
CA HIS A 59 -9.24 5.12 9.69
C HIS A 59 -9.97 5.50 10.99
N PRO A 60 -10.32 6.79 11.17
CA PRO A 60 -10.74 7.34 12.46
C PRO A 60 -12.06 6.77 13.00
N GLU A 61 -12.83 6.08 12.17
CA GLU A 61 -14.09 5.39 12.50
C GLU A 61 -13.90 3.92 12.94
N SER A 62 -12.67 3.38 12.93
CA SER A 62 -12.35 2.00 13.33
C SER A 62 -11.86 1.92 14.78
N ASN A 63 -11.89 0.73 15.38
CA ASN A 63 -11.34 0.47 16.71
C ASN A 63 -9.83 0.76 16.79
N GLU A 64 -9.13 0.57 15.67
CA GLU A 64 -7.71 0.84 15.49
C GLU A 64 -7.57 1.96 14.46
N PRO A 65 -7.52 3.22 14.92
CA PRO A 65 -7.61 4.37 14.02
C PRO A 65 -6.35 4.58 13.19
N VAL A 66 -5.24 3.94 13.56
CA VAL A 66 -4.02 3.88 12.77
C VAL A 66 -3.61 2.42 12.71
N THR A 67 -3.35 1.91 11.51
CA THR A 67 -2.82 0.57 11.28
C THR A 67 -1.54 0.65 10.48
N THR A 68 -0.55 -0.14 10.89
CA THR A 68 0.77 -0.21 10.25
C THR A 68 0.98 -1.60 9.67
N THR A 69 1.14 -1.66 8.35
CA THR A 69 1.31 -2.90 7.60
C THR A 69 2.65 -2.88 6.87
N PRO A 70 3.73 -3.44 7.47
CA PRO A 70 4.89 -3.84 6.70
C PRO A 70 4.50 -4.91 5.66
N LEU A 71 4.96 -4.73 4.43
CA LEU A 71 4.69 -5.68 3.34
C LEU A 71 5.86 -5.76 2.36
N VAL A 72 5.99 -6.90 1.70
CA VAL A 72 6.95 -7.15 0.63
C VAL A 72 6.18 -7.40 -0.65
N ARG A 73 6.56 -6.72 -1.72
CA ARG A 73 6.01 -6.91 -3.06
C ARG A 73 7.08 -7.46 -3.99
N PHE A 74 6.69 -8.48 -4.74
CA PHE A 74 7.47 -9.08 -5.80
C PHE A 74 6.78 -8.79 -7.12
N PHE A 75 7.52 -8.30 -8.10
CA PHE A 75 7.03 -8.03 -9.43
C PHE A 75 7.92 -8.72 -10.47
N LYS A 76 7.35 -9.58 -11.31
CA LYS A 76 8.06 -10.25 -12.40
C LYS A 76 7.17 -10.38 -13.64
N GLY A 77 7.52 -9.62 -14.68
CA GLY A 77 6.75 -9.57 -15.92
C GLY A 77 5.34 -9.07 -15.67
N VAL A 78 4.35 -9.96 -15.77
CA VAL A 78 2.93 -9.64 -15.55
C VAL A 78 2.40 -10.06 -14.17
N GLN A 79 3.23 -10.74 -13.38
CA GLN A 79 2.84 -11.27 -12.08
C GLN A 79 3.31 -10.32 -10.97
N MET A 80 2.41 -10.02 -10.05
CA MET A 80 2.69 -9.25 -8.85
C MET A 80 2.18 -10.02 -7.64
N VAL A 81 3.03 -10.21 -6.64
CA VAL A 81 2.69 -10.85 -5.37
C VAL A 81 2.99 -9.87 -4.25
N GLU A 82 2.08 -9.70 -3.32
CA GLU A 82 2.25 -8.85 -2.14
C GLU A 82 1.95 -9.67 -0.89
N LEU A 83 2.86 -9.63 0.08
CA LEU A 83 2.73 -10.30 1.36
C LEU A 83 2.99 -9.28 2.46
N GLY A 84 2.03 -9.08 3.36
CA GLY A 84 2.13 -8.14 4.46
C GLY A 84 1.53 -8.67 5.73
N TYR A 85 1.82 -7.99 6.83
CA TYR A 85 1.25 -8.29 8.12
C TYR A 85 0.89 -6.99 8.81
N THR A 86 -0.38 -6.82 9.16
CA THR A 86 -0.86 -5.67 9.92
C THR A 86 -0.59 -5.92 11.39
N LEU A 87 0.24 -5.08 12.01
CA LEU A 87 0.71 -5.30 13.39
C LEU A 87 -0.40 -5.10 14.42
N GLU A 88 -1.25 -4.10 14.20
CA GLU A 88 -2.37 -3.74 15.06
C GLU A 88 -3.44 -4.85 15.08
N THR A 89 -4.04 -5.19 13.94
CA THR A 89 -5.15 -6.16 13.86
C THR A 89 -4.68 -7.62 13.74
N GLU A 90 -3.36 -7.86 13.75
CA GLU A 90 -2.73 -9.19 13.58
C GLU A 90 -3.13 -9.92 12.28
N GLU A 91 -3.45 -9.16 11.24
CA GLU A 91 -3.96 -9.69 9.97
C GLU A 91 -2.84 -9.96 8.96
N LEU A 92 -2.89 -11.13 8.32
CA LEU A 92 -2.02 -11.46 7.18
C LEU A 92 -2.64 -10.97 5.87
N LEU A 93 -1.89 -10.16 5.14
CA LEU A 93 -2.24 -9.72 3.80
C LEU A 93 -1.48 -10.56 2.78
N ALA A 94 -2.21 -11.21 1.87
CA ALA A 94 -1.62 -11.91 0.74
C ALA A 94 -2.42 -11.56 -0.52
N ASN A 95 -1.78 -10.87 -1.46
CA ASN A 95 -2.38 -10.53 -2.76
C ASN A 95 -1.54 -11.13 -3.89
N TRP A 96 -2.23 -11.66 -4.89
CA TRP A 96 -1.63 -12.11 -6.13
C TRP A 96 -2.42 -11.53 -7.31
N ILE A 97 -1.73 -10.78 -8.15
CA ILE A 97 -2.29 -10.07 -9.29
C ILE A 97 -1.54 -10.52 -10.55
N VAL A 98 -2.29 -10.85 -11.60
CA VAL A 98 -1.77 -11.18 -12.93
C VAL A 98 -2.38 -10.21 -13.93
N ARG A 99 -1.55 -9.50 -14.69
CA ARG A 99 -1.98 -8.59 -15.76
C ARG A 99 -2.02 -9.36 -17.09
N PHE A 100 -3.10 -9.22 -17.86
CA PHE A 100 -3.30 -9.85 -19.18
C PHE A 100 -3.59 -8.79 -20.24
#